data_AF-A0AA42BNM0-F1
#
_entry.id   AF-A0AA42BNM0-F1
#
_cell.length_a   1.000
_cell.length_b   1.000
_cell.length_c   1.000
_cell.angle_alpha   90.00
_cell.angle_beta   90.00
_cell.angle_gamma   90.00
#
_symmetry.space_group_name_H-M   'P 1'
#
loop_
_entity.id
_entity.type
_entity.pdbx_description
1 polymer ?
#
loop_
_entity_poly.entity_id
_entity_poly.type
_entity_poly.pdbx_seq_one_letter_code
_entity_poly.pdbx_strand_id
1 'polypeptide(L)'
;MLSVHKEPNWSLVTKQFQEPETFTDLLALLIPEQPYGSGAERAILEWRETQFYKLENLQHFLYYAMHTIRVLPRFHRDEMAAIMRMIRLCQEAGWYEQAYTLLEQEGFSLFVRTALSVEEWDVWKEIAAWNYLIVRWKTGRLTEEDHAVWERVKFCESWALKHAELVSQREMLAFTLFYMCDHIKRMPRQEAERDMMRLAEFCNTYIAEIYTYGFFVDYEAFVKYAAHYQIHEAVLASQRAVLAQVCDLFGYDAGHSYDFISEMGDVMTAADFHFLQQHREFVGKLLSYIMFLEAVRVPSHVLCFESLLAGCKGLRFKEELLRQYVFPYLHESFISFCRYFLRSKRYESIHHILFYWCTDEQRLRLEGMYNLSAVYEKYVCG
;
A
#
# COMPACT_ATOMS: atom_id res chain seq x y z
N MET A 1 0.75 24.07 30.80
CA MET A 1 0.01 23.91 32.07
C MET A 1 -0.22 22.42 32.27
N LEU A 2 0.39 21.83 33.29
CA LEU A 2 0.22 20.42 33.65
C LEU A 2 -1.23 20.23 34.12
N SER A 3 -2.06 19.63 33.27
CA SER A 3 -3.40 19.20 33.64
C SER A 3 -3.28 18.22 34.81
N VAL A 4 -4.05 18.45 35.88
CA VAL A 4 -4.24 17.52 37.00
C VAL A 4 -4.36 16.09 36.43
N HIS A 5 -3.40 15.23 36.76
CA HIS A 5 -3.40 13.83 36.33
C HIS A 5 -4.66 13.17 36.89
N LYS A 6 -5.67 12.96 36.05
CA LYS A 6 -6.83 12.14 36.41
C LYS A 6 -6.50 10.68 36.15
N GLU A 7 -7.01 9.82 37.00
CA GLU A 7 -6.90 8.37 36.84
C GLU A 7 -7.60 7.92 35.55
N PRO A 8 -7.11 6.82 34.92
CA PRO A 8 -7.80 6.23 33.78
C PRO A 8 -9.23 5.83 34.11
N ASN A 9 -10.15 5.99 33.15
CA ASN A 9 -11.51 5.51 33.33
C ASN A 9 -11.57 4.00 33.15
N TRP A 10 -11.29 3.26 34.23
CA TRP A 10 -11.22 1.79 34.24
C TRP A 10 -12.49 1.10 33.74
N SER A 11 -13.64 1.77 33.78
CA SER A 11 -14.88 1.24 33.21
C SER A 11 -14.81 1.03 31.68
N LEU A 12 -13.82 1.58 30.99
CA LEU A 12 -13.65 1.43 29.54
C LEU A 12 -12.91 0.14 29.11
N VAL A 13 -12.26 -0.58 30.04
CA VAL A 13 -11.37 -1.70 29.69
C VAL A 13 -12.01 -3.05 29.99
N THR A 14 -12.43 -3.30 31.24
CA THR A 14 -13.13 -4.55 31.64
C THR A 14 -14.10 -4.29 32.80
N LYS A 15 -14.88 -5.30 33.21
CA LYS A 15 -15.69 -5.26 34.45
C LYS A 15 -14.86 -5.49 35.72
N GLN A 16 -13.62 -5.97 35.60
CA GLN A 16 -12.69 -6.27 36.69
C GLN A 16 -11.30 -5.81 36.27
N PHE A 17 -11.01 -4.52 36.45
CA PHE A 17 -9.67 -4.00 36.24
C PHE A 17 -8.74 -4.58 37.33
N GLN A 18 -7.60 -5.11 36.91
CA GLN A 18 -6.47 -5.45 37.77
C GLN A 18 -5.28 -4.61 37.30
N GLU A 19 -4.50 -4.07 38.24
CA GLU A 19 -3.29 -3.31 37.90
C GLU A 19 -2.30 -4.23 37.15
N PRO A 20 -1.67 -3.76 36.06
CA PRO A 20 -0.71 -4.57 35.32
C PRO A 20 0.50 -4.96 36.19
N GLU A 21 0.72 -6.26 36.35
CA GLU A 21 1.92 -6.80 37.03
C GLU A 21 3.00 -7.22 36.02
N THR A 22 2.61 -7.45 34.76
CA THR A 22 3.50 -7.81 33.65
C THR A 22 3.31 -6.92 32.43
N PHE A 23 4.26 -6.97 31.49
CA PHE A 23 4.08 -6.32 30.19
C PHE A 23 2.96 -6.95 29.35
N THR A 24 2.59 -8.22 29.60
CA THR A 24 1.41 -8.84 28.97
C THR A 24 0.14 -8.12 29.40
N ASP A 25 -0.01 -7.88 30.71
CA ASP A 25 -1.18 -7.23 31.29
C ASP A 25 -1.27 -5.77 30.80
N LEU A 26 -0.12 -5.10 30.72
CA LEU A 26 -0.05 -3.74 30.20
C LEU A 26 -0.40 -3.69 28.70
N LEU A 27 0.09 -4.64 27.91
CA LEU A 27 -0.25 -4.70 26.49
C LEU A 27 -1.75 -4.96 26.29
N ALA A 28 -2.34 -5.89 27.04
CA ALA A 28 -3.78 -6.17 27.03
C ALA A 28 -4.61 -4.93 27.44
N LEU A 29 -4.12 -4.12 28.37
CA LEU A 29 -4.73 -2.84 28.73
C LEU A 29 -4.72 -1.82 27.58
N LEU A 30 -3.63 -1.80 26.79
CA LEU A 30 -3.41 -0.84 25.69
C LEU A 30 -4.01 -1.27 24.35
N ILE A 31 -4.46 -2.53 24.24
CA ILE A 31 -5.14 -3.10 23.08
C ILE A 31 -6.46 -3.69 23.61
N PRO A 32 -7.52 -2.87 23.72
CA PRO A 32 -8.81 -3.39 24.16
C PRO A 32 -9.29 -4.46 23.16
N GLU A 33 -9.47 -5.70 23.60
CA GLU A 33 -9.97 -6.77 22.73
C GLU A 33 -11.43 -6.53 22.33
N GLN A 34 -11.77 -6.86 21.08
CA GLN A 34 -13.16 -7.14 20.73
C GLN A 34 -13.59 -8.41 21.47
N PRO A 35 -14.76 -8.45 22.14
CA PRO A 35 -15.20 -9.65 22.83
C PRO A 35 -15.47 -10.78 21.80
N TYR A 36 -14.59 -11.78 21.75
CA TYR A 36 -14.83 -13.02 21.00
C TYR A 36 -15.74 -13.95 21.82
N GLY A 37 -16.93 -14.27 21.31
CA GLY A 37 -17.76 -15.37 21.84
C GLY A 37 -19.27 -15.22 21.65
N SER A 38 -19.94 -16.34 21.37
CA SER A 38 -21.42 -16.45 21.34
C SER A 38 -21.95 -16.81 22.73
N GLY A 39 -22.45 -15.81 23.49
CA GLY A 39 -23.03 -16.05 24.81
C GLY A 39 -23.63 -14.82 25.49
N ALA A 40 -24.46 -15.05 26.50
CA ALA A 40 -25.25 -14.06 27.25
C ALA A 40 -24.44 -13.22 28.27
N GLU A 41 -23.14 -13.08 28.10
CA GLU A 41 -22.29 -12.12 28.85
C GLU A 41 -22.19 -10.76 28.13
N ARG A 42 -23.09 -10.51 27.18
CA ARG A 42 -23.27 -9.22 26.50
C ARG A 42 -23.70 -8.14 27.49
N ALA A 43 -22.73 -7.41 28.02
CA ALA A 43 -22.92 -6.03 28.43
C ALA A 43 -21.90 -5.16 27.68
N ILE A 44 -22.22 -4.87 26.41
CA ILE A 44 -21.80 -3.69 25.62
C ILE A 44 -20.32 -3.27 25.83
N LEU A 45 -19.39 -3.91 25.12
CA LEU A 45 -18.01 -3.45 24.95
C LEU A 45 -17.76 -2.84 23.55
N GLU A 46 -18.60 -3.11 22.55
CA GLU A 46 -18.52 -2.49 21.22
C GLU A 46 -18.57 -0.95 21.26
N TRP A 47 -19.28 -0.38 22.24
CA TRP A 47 -19.29 1.07 22.48
C TRP A 47 -18.08 1.58 23.26
N ARG A 48 -17.26 0.73 23.90
CA ARG A 48 -16.17 1.17 24.79
C ARG A 48 -14.82 1.29 24.10
N GLU A 49 -14.54 0.51 23.05
CA GLU A 49 -13.31 0.66 22.25
C GLU A 49 -13.24 2.05 21.58
N THR A 50 -14.32 2.46 20.91
CA THR A 50 -14.41 3.81 20.30
C THR A 50 -14.32 4.92 21.35
N GLN A 51 -14.78 4.67 22.58
CA GLN A 51 -14.66 5.63 23.69
C GLN A 51 -13.26 5.63 24.29
N PHE A 52 -12.58 4.48 24.36
CA PHE A 52 -11.19 4.36 24.80
C PHE A 52 -10.27 5.19 23.90
N TYR A 53 -10.48 5.10 22.58
CA TYR A 53 -9.73 5.88 21.59
C TYR A 53 -10.13 7.35 21.48
N LYS A 54 -11.12 7.81 22.26
CA LYS A 54 -11.31 9.27 22.40
C LYS A 54 -10.10 9.84 23.12
N LEU A 55 -9.58 10.93 22.56
CA LEU A 55 -8.41 11.62 23.08
C LEU A 55 -8.50 11.82 24.61
N GLU A 56 -9.60 12.36 25.12
CA GLU A 56 -9.81 12.59 26.56
C GLU A 56 -9.60 11.36 27.46
N ASN A 57 -9.85 10.14 26.97
CA ASN A 57 -9.64 8.91 27.72
C ASN A 57 -8.24 8.35 27.48
N LEU A 58 -7.83 8.28 26.21
CA LEU A 58 -6.54 7.74 25.79
C LEU A 58 -5.36 8.40 26.52
N GLN A 59 -5.44 9.72 26.71
CA GLN A 59 -4.42 10.49 27.43
C GLN A 59 -4.13 9.93 28.82
N HIS A 60 -5.17 9.61 29.59
CA HIS A 60 -5.02 9.09 30.96
C HIS A 60 -4.41 7.69 30.97
N PHE A 61 -4.84 6.81 30.06
CA PHE A 61 -4.26 5.47 29.91
C PHE A 61 -2.79 5.53 29.48
N LEU A 62 -2.42 6.42 28.55
CA LEU A 62 -1.04 6.60 28.13
C LEU A 62 -0.14 7.09 29.27
N TYR A 63 -0.58 8.10 30.02
CA TYR A 63 0.19 8.56 31.19
C TYR A 63 0.38 7.45 32.21
N TYR A 64 -0.68 6.72 32.54
CA TYR A 64 -0.60 5.58 33.44
C TYR A 64 0.43 4.56 32.93
N ALA A 65 0.31 4.13 31.67
CA ALA A 65 1.20 3.15 31.07
C ALA A 65 2.67 3.58 31.08
N MET A 66 2.97 4.83 30.72
CA MET A 66 4.34 5.37 30.75
C MET A 66 4.95 5.43 32.16
N HIS A 67 4.11 5.53 33.20
CA HIS A 67 4.57 5.41 34.58
C HIS A 67 4.77 3.94 34.97
N THR A 68 3.84 3.06 34.59
CA THR A 68 3.85 1.63 34.92
C THR A 68 5.05 0.90 34.33
N ILE A 69 5.48 1.20 33.10
CA ILE A 69 6.65 0.50 32.50
C ILE A 69 7.93 0.60 33.33
N ARG A 70 8.07 1.66 34.14
CA ARG A 70 9.27 1.89 34.96
C ARG A 70 9.36 0.96 36.16
N VAL A 71 8.24 0.37 36.56
CA VAL A 71 8.15 -0.53 37.71
C VAL A 71 7.97 -2.00 37.30
N LEU A 72 7.69 -2.27 36.02
CA LEU A 72 7.54 -3.63 35.51
C LEU A 72 8.91 -4.35 35.36
N PRO A 73 8.94 -5.68 35.50
CA PRO A 73 10.16 -6.46 35.28
C PRO A 73 10.66 -6.35 33.82
N ARG A 74 11.90 -5.85 33.65
CA ARG A 74 12.59 -5.74 32.35
C ARG A 74 12.88 -7.10 31.71
N PHE A 75 13.12 -7.10 30.40
CA PHE A 75 13.38 -8.27 29.55
C PHE A 75 12.19 -9.22 29.42
N HIS A 76 10.99 -8.70 29.58
CA HIS A 76 9.77 -9.46 29.33
C HIS A 76 9.55 -9.61 27.82
N ARG A 77 9.04 -10.76 27.38
CA ARG A 77 8.84 -11.04 25.94
C ARG A 77 7.97 -9.99 25.21
N ASP A 78 6.98 -9.46 25.92
CA ASP A 78 5.99 -8.51 25.41
C ASP A 78 6.38 -7.03 25.66
N GLU A 79 7.56 -6.78 26.23
CA GLU A 79 8.04 -5.42 26.55
C GLU A 79 8.11 -4.54 25.29
N MET A 80 8.72 -5.06 24.21
CA MET A 80 8.82 -4.36 22.94
C MET A 80 7.44 -4.00 22.37
N ALA A 81 6.52 -4.95 22.37
CA ALA A 81 5.17 -4.76 21.87
C ALA A 81 4.41 -3.69 22.68
N ALA A 82 4.50 -3.73 24.01
CA ALA A 82 3.88 -2.73 24.88
C ALA A 82 4.44 -1.32 24.62
N ILE A 83 5.77 -1.19 24.45
CA ILE A 83 6.38 0.10 24.16
C ILE A 83 5.99 0.62 22.77
N MET A 84 6.02 -0.24 21.74
CA MET A 84 5.56 0.13 20.40
C MET A 84 4.08 0.54 20.41
N ARG A 85 3.24 -0.17 21.16
CA ARG A 85 1.83 0.20 21.30
C ARG A 85 1.64 1.57 21.94
N MET A 86 2.38 1.88 23.00
CA MET A 86 2.33 3.23 23.61
C MET A 86 2.79 4.31 22.65
N ILE A 87 3.88 4.08 21.90
CA ILE A 87 4.35 5.02 20.87
C ILE A 87 3.27 5.22 19.80
N ARG A 88 2.66 4.13 19.32
CA ARG A 88 1.58 4.18 18.32
C ARG A 88 0.39 4.99 18.82
N LEU A 89 -0.05 4.77 20.06
CA LEU A 89 -1.11 5.54 20.71
C LEU A 89 -0.76 7.02 20.86
N CYS A 90 0.50 7.35 21.14
CA CYS A 90 0.96 8.74 21.14
C CYS A 90 0.85 9.37 19.74
N GLN A 91 1.19 8.63 18.68
CA GLN A 91 1.03 9.11 17.30
C GLN A 91 -0.46 9.35 16.97
N GLU A 92 -1.35 8.44 17.37
CA GLU A 92 -2.81 8.59 17.21
C GLU A 92 -3.34 9.83 17.94
N ALA A 93 -2.78 10.15 19.11
CA ALA A 93 -3.10 11.36 19.88
C ALA A 93 -2.42 12.65 19.38
N GLY A 94 -1.51 12.57 18.40
CA GLY A 94 -0.69 13.70 17.94
C GLY A 94 0.42 14.12 18.91
N TRP A 95 0.78 13.25 19.86
CA TRP A 95 1.71 13.50 20.96
C TRP A 95 3.15 13.08 20.63
N TYR A 96 3.67 13.64 19.54
CA TYR A 96 4.97 13.22 19.00
C TYR A 96 6.16 13.54 19.92
N GLU A 97 6.10 14.60 20.72
CA GLU A 97 7.15 14.93 21.71
C GLU A 97 7.18 13.92 22.87
N GLN A 98 6.01 13.45 23.32
CA GLN A 98 5.90 12.42 24.34
C GLN A 98 6.37 11.07 23.80
N ALA A 99 5.98 10.74 22.56
CA ALA A 99 6.48 9.56 21.85
C ALA A 99 8.02 9.58 21.75
N TYR A 100 8.60 10.74 21.39
CA TYR A 100 10.04 10.94 21.30
C TYR A 100 10.72 10.75 22.66
N THR A 101 10.15 11.34 23.72
CA THR A 101 10.68 11.22 25.08
C THR A 101 10.68 9.76 25.55
N LEU A 102 9.59 9.03 25.30
CA LEU A 102 9.49 7.61 25.61
C LEU A 102 10.54 6.80 24.83
N LEU A 103 10.68 7.08 23.52
CA LEU A 103 11.65 6.42 22.65
C LEU A 103 13.08 6.54 23.21
N GLU A 104 13.49 7.75 23.58
CA GLU A 104 14.83 8.01 24.11
C GLU A 104 15.03 7.37 25.50
N GLN A 105 14.04 7.45 26.39
CA GLN A 105 14.11 6.83 27.73
C GLN A 105 14.26 5.31 27.67
N GLU A 106 13.62 4.68 26.68
CA GLU A 106 13.66 3.24 26.47
C GLU A 106 14.82 2.80 25.57
N GLY A 107 15.73 3.71 25.19
CA GLY A 107 16.98 3.38 24.50
C GLY A 107 16.82 2.97 23.04
N PHE A 108 15.69 3.29 22.40
CA PHE A 108 15.41 2.88 21.02
C PHE A 108 16.37 3.47 19.99
N SER A 109 16.86 4.69 20.21
CA SER A 109 17.89 5.28 19.36
C SER A 109 19.13 4.38 19.30
N LEU A 110 19.59 3.85 20.43
CA LEU A 110 20.71 2.92 20.48
C LEU A 110 20.34 1.56 19.88
N PHE A 111 19.14 1.05 20.17
CA PHE A 111 18.66 -0.22 19.62
C PHE A 111 18.66 -0.22 18.09
N VAL A 112 18.02 0.78 17.46
CA VAL A 112 17.91 0.88 15.99
C VAL A 112 19.28 1.07 15.35
N ARG A 113 20.15 1.90 15.95
CA ARG A 113 21.51 2.09 15.45
C ARG A 113 22.35 0.83 15.53
N THR A 114 22.23 0.08 16.63
CA THR A 114 22.94 -1.20 16.79
C THR A 114 22.38 -2.25 15.85
N ALA A 115 21.08 -2.23 15.56
CA ALA A 115 20.48 -3.14 14.59
C ALA A 115 21.07 -2.97 13.17
N LEU A 116 21.56 -1.78 12.80
CA LEU A 116 22.19 -1.57 11.48
C LEU A 116 23.44 -2.42 11.27
N SER A 117 24.13 -2.86 12.33
CA SER A 117 25.29 -3.75 12.19
C SER A 117 24.91 -5.22 11.98
N VAL A 118 23.62 -5.56 11.98
CA VAL A 118 23.11 -6.92 11.84
C VAL A 118 22.53 -7.13 10.44
N GLU A 119 22.93 -8.24 9.79
CA GLU A 119 22.55 -8.56 8.41
C GLU A 119 21.08 -8.97 8.23
N GLU A 120 20.43 -9.50 9.26
CA GLU A 120 19.02 -9.91 9.19
C GLU A 120 18.18 -9.15 10.22
N TRP A 121 17.09 -8.55 9.75
CA TRP A 121 16.12 -7.87 10.60
C TRP A 121 14.88 -8.75 10.73
N ASP A 122 14.40 -8.87 11.96
CA ASP A 122 13.09 -9.47 12.22
C ASP A 122 12.02 -8.36 12.20
N VAL A 123 10.75 -8.79 12.20
CA VAL A 123 9.59 -7.88 12.19
C VAL A 123 9.66 -6.86 13.34
N TRP A 124 10.20 -7.23 14.51
CA TRP A 124 10.30 -6.33 15.66
C TRP A 124 11.32 -5.20 15.45
N LYS A 125 12.47 -5.49 14.83
CA LYS A 125 13.44 -4.46 14.44
C LYS A 125 12.84 -3.50 13.41
N GLU A 126 12.08 -4.02 12.45
CA GLU A 126 11.42 -3.20 11.44
C GLU A 126 10.31 -2.32 12.04
N ILE A 127 9.45 -2.86 12.92
CA ILE A 127 8.44 -2.09 13.67
C ILE A 127 9.10 -0.96 14.48
N ALA A 128 10.17 -1.28 15.20
CA ALA A 128 10.89 -0.31 16.02
C ALA A 128 11.52 0.80 15.18
N ALA A 129 12.16 0.44 14.06
CA ALA A 129 12.75 1.39 13.14
C ALA A 129 11.72 2.30 12.48
N TRP A 130 10.55 1.77 12.08
CA TRP A 130 9.48 2.61 11.53
C TRP A 130 8.95 3.62 12.56
N ASN A 131 8.65 3.17 13.78
CA ASN A 131 8.23 4.07 14.84
C ASN A 131 9.31 5.12 15.17
N TYR A 132 10.57 4.73 15.15
CA TYR A 132 11.72 5.62 15.30
C TYR A 132 11.76 6.70 14.22
N LEU A 133 11.71 6.32 12.94
CA LEU A 133 11.73 7.24 11.81
C LEU A 133 10.55 8.21 11.84
N ILE A 134 9.34 7.70 12.07
CA ILE A 134 8.10 8.50 12.11
C ILE A 134 8.15 9.55 13.22
N VAL A 135 8.52 9.15 14.44
CA VAL A 135 8.57 10.07 15.58
C VAL A 135 9.64 11.14 15.38
N ARG A 136 10.83 10.77 14.89
CA ARG A 136 11.88 11.75 14.59
C ARG A 136 11.49 12.68 13.45
N TRP A 137 10.79 12.18 12.43
CA TRP A 137 10.26 13.01 11.34
C TRP A 137 9.30 14.07 11.84
N LYS A 138 8.27 13.65 12.58
CA LYS A 138 7.22 14.53 13.08
C LYS A 138 7.70 15.56 14.09
N THR A 139 8.84 15.30 14.71
CA THR A 139 9.48 16.22 15.64
C THR A 139 10.65 17.01 15.05
N GLY A 140 10.94 16.86 13.75
CA GLY A 140 12.02 17.59 13.08
C GLY A 140 13.43 17.18 13.55
N ARG A 141 13.59 15.95 14.03
CA ARG A 141 14.85 15.41 14.58
C ARG A 141 15.52 14.37 13.68
N LEU A 142 15.11 14.27 12.42
CA LEU A 142 15.81 13.42 11.45
C LEU A 142 17.22 13.95 11.18
N THR A 143 18.15 13.02 11.10
CA THR A 143 19.57 13.23 10.85
C THR A 143 19.99 12.45 9.60
N GLU A 144 21.19 12.73 9.07
CA GLU A 144 21.72 11.94 7.95
C GLU A 144 21.93 10.46 8.31
N GLU A 145 22.23 10.15 9.58
CA GLU A 145 22.34 8.76 10.05
C GLU A 145 21.02 7.99 9.95
N ASP A 146 19.88 8.70 10.04
CA ASP A 146 18.56 8.09 9.94
C ASP A 146 18.25 7.64 8.50
N HIS A 147 18.98 8.16 7.50
CA HIS A 147 18.87 7.70 6.12
C HIS A 147 19.24 6.22 5.99
N ALA A 148 20.29 5.75 6.67
CA ALA A 148 20.69 4.33 6.63
C ALA A 148 19.62 3.41 7.23
N VAL A 149 18.89 3.89 8.25
CA VAL A 149 17.74 3.17 8.81
C VAL A 149 16.61 3.10 7.78
N TRP A 150 16.29 4.23 7.13
CA TRP A 150 15.26 4.25 6.09
C TRP A 150 15.61 3.34 4.91
N GLU A 151 16.84 3.40 4.39
CA GLU A 151 17.32 2.51 3.33
C GLU A 151 17.11 1.03 3.66
N ARG A 152 17.19 0.68 4.95
CA ARG A 152 17.03 -0.68 5.44
C ARG A 152 15.57 -1.14 5.46
N VAL A 153 14.63 -0.26 5.79
CA VAL A 153 13.22 -0.63 6.05
C VAL A 153 12.25 -0.18 4.97
N LYS A 154 12.65 0.72 4.06
CA LYS A 154 11.79 1.18 2.97
C LYS A 154 11.31 0.01 2.12
N PHE A 155 10.01 -0.02 1.85
CA PHE A 155 9.34 -1.04 1.02
C PHE A 155 9.28 -2.48 1.62
N CYS A 156 9.68 -2.72 2.88
CA CYS A 156 9.58 -4.02 3.57
C CYS A 156 8.31 -4.13 4.43
N GLU A 157 7.20 -4.68 3.90
CA GLU A 157 5.88 -4.34 4.47
C GLU A 157 4.82 -5.44 4.57
N SER A 158 5.15 -6.70 4.25
CA SER A 158 4.16 -7.80 4.31
C SER A 158 3.57 -8.03 5.72
N TRP A 159 4.21 -7.50 6.77
CA TRP A 159 3.79 -7.58 8.16
C TRP A 159 3.04 -6.34 8.66
N ALA A 160 3.18 -5.16 8.02
CA ALA A 160 2.64 -3.90 8.56
C ALA A 160 1.10 -3.88 8.60
N LEU A 161 0.45 -4.61 7.69
CA LEU A 161 -0.99 -4.87 7.74
C LEU A 161 -1.42 -5.71 8.95
N LYS A 162 -0.57 -6.65 9.39
CA LYS A 162 -0.84 -7.56 10.51
C LYS A 162 -0.54 -6.95 11.88
N HIS A 163 0.16 -5.81 11.91
CA HIS A 163 0.63 -5.14 13.13
C HIS A 163 0.21 -3.65 13.17
N ALA A 164 -0.97 -3.33 12.66
CA ALA A 164 -1.48 -1.95 12.58
C ALA A 164 -1.65 -1.28 13.96
N GLU A 165 -1.79 -2.08 15.01
CA GLU A 165 -1.82 -1.66 16.42
C GLU A 165 -0.46 -1.19 16.95
N LEU A 166 0.64 -1.57 16.27
CA LEU A 166 2.01 -1.27 16.68
C LEU A 166 2.70 -0.25 15.76
N VAL A 167 2.30 -0.16 14.49
CA VAL A 167 2.87 0.79 13.52
C VAL A 167 1.77 1.49 12.73
N SER A 168 2.00 2.78 12.45
CA SER A 168 1.04 3.57 11.67
C SER A 168 1.29 3.43 10.18
N GLN A 169 0.46 2.68 9.47
CA GLN A 169 0.52 2.60 8.01
C GLN A 169 0.36 3.97 7.35
N ARG A 170 -0.53 4.81 7.90
CA ARG A 170 -0.72 6.19 7.42
C ARG A 170 0.58 6.99 7.50
N GLU A 171 1.26 6.95 8.66
CA GLU A 171 2.50 7.71 8.83
C GLU A 171 3.68 7.08 8.10
N MET A 172 3.71 5.74 7.93
CA MET A 172 4.68 5.06 7.07
C MET A 172 4.54 5.51 5.61
N LEU A 173 3.32 5.46 5.05
CA LEU A 173 3.04 5.92 3.69
C LEU A 173 3.42 7.39 3.51
N ALA A 174 3.01 8.25 4.44
CA ALA A 174 3.37 9.66 4.42
C ALA A 174 4.89 9.84 4.44
N PHE A 175 5.57 9.22 5.41
CA PHE A 175 7.02 9.31 5.53
C PHE A 175 7.71 8.84 4.25
N THR A 176 7.34 7.67 3.72
CA THR A 176 7.94 7.12 2.49
C THR A 176 7.76 8.08 1.31
N LEU A 177 6.55 8.59 1.07
CA LEU A 177 6.30 9.53 -0.03
C LEU A 177 7.11 10.83 0.14
N PHE A 178 7.03 11.47 1.31
CA PHE A 178 7.70 12.76 1.54
C PHE A 178 9.23 12.65 1.62
N TYR A 179 9.73 11.60 2.26
CA TYR A 179 11.17 11.39 2.38
C TYR A 179 11.79 11.03 1.02
N MET A 180 11.09 10.22 0.21
CA MET A 180 11.51 9.96 -1.17
C MET A 180 11.55 11.25 -2.00
N CYS A 181 10.56 12.14 -1.88
CA CYS A 181 10.59 13.47 -2.52
C CYS A 181 11.86 14.27 -2.18
N ASP A 182 12.27 14.31 -0.91
CA ASP A 182 13.43 15.10 -0.51
C ASP A 182 14.74 14.50 -1.02
N HIS A 183 14.83 13.17 -1.05
CA HIS A 183 16.07 12.47 -1.38
C HIS A 183 16.28 12.25 -2.88
N ILE A 184 15.22 12.11 -3.68
CA ILE A 184 15.34 11.77 -5.11
C ILE A 184 16.24 12.75 -5.89
N LYS A 185 16.24 14.04 -5.52
CA LYS A 185 17.08 15.07 -6.15
C LYS A 185 18.59 14.88 -5.94
N ARG A 186 18.98 14.10 -4.93
CA ARG A 186 20.37 13.81 -4.57
C ARG A 186 20.81 12.42 -5.00
N MET A 187 19.88 11.58 -5.45
CA MET A 187 20.15 10.21 -5.83
C MET A 187 20.73 10.12 -7.25
N PRO A 188 21.65 9.19 -7.51
CA PRO A 188 21.99 8.79 -8.87
C PRO A 188 20.74 8.31 -9.60
N ARG A 189 20.62 8.65 -10.89
CA ARG A 189 19.43 8.34 -11.70
C ARG A 189 18.99 6.87 -11.63
N GLN A 190 19.94 5.93 -11.74
CA GLN A 190 19.64 4.49 -11.70
C GLN A 190 19.05 4.05 -10.35
N GLU A 191 19.54 4.64 -9.25
CA GLU A 191 19.03 4.38 -7.91
C GLU A 191 17.64 5.00 -7.73
N ALA A 192 17.44 6.23 -8.20
CA ALA A 192 16.12 6.86 -8.22
C ALA A 192 15.11 6.03 -9.03
N GLU A 193 15.47 5.55 -10.22
CA GLU A 193 14.61 4.70 -11.05
C GLU A 193 14.25 3.38 -10.36
N ARG A 194 15.22 2.71 -9.73
CA ARG A 194 15.00 1.48 -8.95
C ARG A 194 14.05 1.71 -7.79
N ASP A 195 14.29 2.76 -7.00
CA ASP A 195 13.51 3.05 -5.81
C ASP A 195 12.12 3.55 -6.16
N MET A 196 11.97 4.30 -7.25
CA MET A 196 10.66 4.65 -7.80
C MET A 196 9.89 3.40 -8.22
N MET A 197 10.51 2.44 -8.92
CA MET A 197 9.80 1.19 -9.25
C MET A 197 9.32 0.43 -8.00
N ARG A 198 10.15 0.37 -6.95
CA ARG A 198 9.74 -0.20 -5.66
C ARG A 198 8.63 0.61 -4.98
N LEU A 199 8.67 1.94 -5.10
CA LEU A 199 7.60 2.82 -4.62
C LEU A 199 6.28 2.53 -5.35
N ALA A 200 6.29 2.30 -6.66
CA ALA A 200 5.06 1.93 -7.38
C ALA A 200 4.50 0.60 -6.89
N GLU A 201 5.34 -0.41 -6.69
CA GLU A 201 4.91 -1.70 -6.14
C GLU A 201 4.36 -1.57 -4.71
N PHE A 202 5.04 -0.80 -3.89
CA PHE A 202 4.63 -0.47 -2.54
C PHE A 202 3.27 0.26 -2.53
N CYS A 203 3.14 1.35 -3.28
CA CYS A 203 1.89 2.10 -3.41
C CYS A 203 0.78 1.23 -4.00
N ASN A 204 1.09 0.32 -4.93
CA ASN A 204 0.13 -0.65 -5.47
C ASN A 204 -0.42 -1.61 -4.41
N THR A 205 0.43 -2.01 -3.46
CA THR A 205 0.04 -2.85 -2.32
C THR A 205 -0.90 -2.11 -1.36
N TYR A 206 -0.71 -0.79 -1.22
CA TYR A 206 -1.47 0.09 -0.32
C TYR A 206 -2.48 0.99 -1.04
N ILE A 207 -3.03 0.53 -2.16
CA ILE A 207 -3.94 1.31 -3.00
C ILE A 207 -5.17 1.82 -2.22
N ALA A 208 -5.73 0.98 -1.34
CA ALA A 208 -6.89 1.33 -0.52
C ALA A 208 -6.53 2.39 0.53
N GLU A 209 -5.35 2.28 1.14
CA GLU A 209 -4.83 3.18 2.16
C GLU A 209 -4.46 4.54 1.57
N ILE A 210 -3.88 4.58 0.37
CA ILE A 210 -3.61 5.84 -0.35
C ILE A 210 -4.91 6.63 -0.52
N TYR A 211 -5.99 5.97 -0.93
CA TYR A 211 -7.30 6.60 -1.05
C TYR A 211 -7.85 7.01 0.32
N THR A 212 -7.90 6.07 1.27
CA THR A 212 -8.50 6.26 2.61
C THR A 212 -7.83 7.37 3.40
N TYR A 213 -6.51 7.50 3.30
CA TYR A 213 -5.73 8.52 4.01
C TYR A 213 -5.56 9.82 3.22
N GLY A 214 -6.04 9.88 1.97
CA GLY A 214 -6.01 11.08 1.14
C GLY A 214 -4.64 11.41 0.53
N PHE A 215 -3.74 10.44 0.37
CA PHE A 215 -2.39 10.66 -0.17
C PHE A 215 -2.32 10.71 -1.71
N PHE A 216 -3.45 10.62 -2.41
CA PHE A 216 -3.47 10.65 -3.88
C PHE A 216 -2.78 11.89 -4.46
N VAL A 217 -3.12 13.09 -3.96
CA VAL A 217 -2.57 14.36 -4.45
C VAL A 217 -1.08 14.47 -4.13
N ASP A 218 -0.67 14.04 -2.93
CA ASP A 218 0.74 14.03 -2.53
C ASP A 218 1.56 13.09 -3.43
N TYR A 219 1.02 11.90 -3.72
CA TYR A 219 1.66 10.94 -4.61
C TYR A 219 1.74 11.46 -6.05
N GLU A 220 0.66 12.04 -6.58
CA GLU A 220 0.67 12.67 -7.90
C GLU A 220 1.70 13.81 -7.98
N ALA A 221 1.77 14.66 -6.95
CA ALA A 221 2.74 15.74 -6.88
C ALA A 221 4.19 15.22 -6.87
N PHE A 222 4.46 14.13 -6.15
CA PHE A 222 5.75 13.45 -6.21
C PHE A 222 6.10 12.99 -7.62
N VAL A 223 5.18 12.32 -8.32
CA VAL A 223 5.44 11.81 -9.68
C VAL A 223 5.75 12.95 -10.64
N LYS A 224 4.99 14.06 -10.57
CA LYS A 224 5.24 15.27 -11.36
C LYS A 224 6.61 15.87 -11.03
N TYR A 225 6.97 15.93 -9.75
CA TYR A 225 8.27 16.42 -9.30
C TYR A 225 9.43 15.54 -9.80
N ALA A 226 9.29 14.22 -9.69
CA ALA A 226 10.28 13.24 -10.12
C ALA A 226 10.56 13.30 -11.64
N ALA A 227 9.55 13.62 -12.45
CA ALA A 227 9.70 13.76 -13.89
C ALA A 227 10.73 14.81 -14.31
N HIS A 228 11.04 15.81 -13.46
CA HIS A 228 12.08 16.81 -13.74
C HIS A 228 13.51 16.24 -13.73
N TYR A 229 13.71 15.04 -13.20
CA TYR A 229 15.03 14.41 -13.03
C TYR A 229 15.39 13.40 -14.13
N GLN A 230 14.75 13.50 -15.30
CA GLN A 230 15.01 12.64 -16.47
C GLN A 230 14.89 11.14 -16.17
N ILE A 231 14.00 10.77 -15.25
CA ILE A 231 13.66 9.39 -14.94
C ILE A 231 13.10 8.70 -16.20
N HIS A 232 13.48 7.43 -16.41
CA HIS A 232 13.01 6.64 -17.54
C HIS A 232 11.47 6.62 -17.62
N GLU A 233 10.92 6.79 -18.83
CA GLU A 233 9.48 6.97 -19.02
C GLU A 233 8.66 5.78 -18.52
N ALA A 234 9.13 4.55 -18.72
CA ALA A 234 8.44 3.35 -18.20
C ALA A 234 8.30 3.35 -16.66
N VAL A 235 9.25 3.97 -15.93
CA VAL A 235 9.17 4.10 -14.47
C VAL A 235 8.10 5.11 -14.08
N LEU A 236 8.07 6.27 -14.75
CA LEU A 236 7.07 7.31 -14.51
C LEU A 236 5.66 6.81 -14.87
N ALA A 237 5.50 6.17 -16.03
CA ALA A 237 4.25 5.57 -16.47
C ALA A 237 3.76 4.49 -15.50
N SER A 238 4.67 3.72 -14.88
CA SER A 238 4.30 2.74 -13.85
C SER A 238 3.72 3.41 -12.60
N GLN A 239 4.22 4.58 -12.17
CA GLN A 239 3.59 5.35 -11.08
C GLN A 239 2.20 5.86 -11.46
N ARG A 240 2.07 6.40 -12.68
CA ARG A 240 0.82 6.95 -13.19
C ARG A 240 -0.24 5.86 -13.38
N ALA A 241 0.16 4.65 -13.78
CA ALA A 241 -0.72 3.49 -13.82
C ALA A 241 -1.25 3.14 -12.42
N VAL A 242 -0.42 3.17 -11.37
CA VAL A 242 -0.89 2.97 -9.99
C VAL A 242 -1.88 4.07 -9.58
N LEU A 243 -1.58 5.33 -9.85
CA LEU A 243 -2.50 6.45 -9.59
C LEU A 243 -3.83 6.27 -10.34
N ALA A 244 -3.80 5.95 -11.64
CA ALA A 244 -5.00 5.68 -12.42
C ALA A 244 -5.82 4.51 -11.82
N GLN A 245 -5.16 3.47 -11.32
CA GLN A 245 -5.83 2.37 -10.64
C GLN A 245 -6.54 2.79 -9.34
N VAL A 246 -5.96 3.71 -8.56
CA VAL A 246 -6.65 4.29 -7.38
C VAL A 246 -7.93 5.00 -7.82
N CYS A 247 -7.86 5.79 -8.90
CA CYS A 247 -9.01 6.50 -9.43
C CYS A 247 -10.12 5.57 -9.92
N ASP A 248 -9.74 4.52 -10.66
CA ASP A 248 -10.64 3.50 -11.19
C ASP A 248 -11.44 2.82 -10.07
N LEU A 249 -10.73 2.35 -9.04
CA LEU A 249 -11.30 1.57 -7.94
C LEU A 249 -12.17 2.39 -6.98
N PHE A 250 -11.78 3.62 -6.69
CA PHE A 250 -12.43 4.42 -5.63
C PHE A 250 -13.17 5.65 -6.13
N GLY A 251 -13.12 5.94 -7.43
CA GLY A 251 -13.85 7.03 -8.05
C GLY A 251 -13.39 8.41 -7.62
N TYR A 252 -12.08 8.62 -7.62
CA TYR A 252 -11.49 9.92 -7.30
C TYR A 252 -11.85 10.95 -8.39
N ASP A 253 -12.87 11.79 -8.15
CA ASP A 253 -13.44 12.74 -9.12
C ASP A 253 -12.55 13.97 -9.44
N ALA A 254 -11.32 14.03 -8.93
CA ALA A 254 -10.48 15.23 -9.01
C ALA A 254 -9.76 15.36 -10.36
N GLY A 255 -10.47 15.46 -11.49
CA GLY A 255 -9.92 15.88 -12.78
C GLY A 255 -8.59 15.26 -13.19
N HIS A 256 -8.32 14.01 -12.75
CA HIS A 256 -7.02 13.39 -12.92
C HIS A 256 -6.78 13.13 -14.40
N SER A 257 -5.53 13.31 -14.85
CA SER A 257 -5.19 13.22 -16.27
C SER A 257 -4.80 11.80 -16.71
N TYR A 258 -4.68 10.86 -15.78
CA TYR A 258 -4.16 9.52 -16.06
C TYR A 258 -5.30 8.53 -16.37
N ASP A 259 -5.09 7.78 -17.44
CA ASP A 259 -5.97 6.75 -17.98
C ASP A 259 -5.25 5.42 -17.88
N PHE A 260 -5.78 4.46 -17.12
CA PHE A 260 -5.01 3.26 -16.77
C PHE A 260 -4.49 2.49 -18.00
N ILE A 261 -5.32 2.33 -19.04
CA ILE A 261 -4.93 1.58 -20.24
C ILE A 261 -3.89 2.36 -21.04
N SER A 262 -4.05 3.68 -21.14
CA SER A 262 -3.06 4.55 -21.80
C SER A 262 -1.72 4.52 -21.07
N GLU A 263 -1.71 4.63 -19.73
CA GLU A 263 -0.47 4.56 -18.95
C GLU A 263 0.22 3.20 -19.09
N MET A 264 -0.55 2.11 -19.13
CA MET A 264 0.02 0.80 -19.45
C MET A 264 0.55 0.71 -20.89
N GLY A 265 -0.07 1.41 -21.83
CA GLY A 265 0.45 1.63 -23.18
C GLY A 265 1.82 2.31 -23.17
N ASP A 266 1.99 3.35 -22.35
CA ASP A 266 3.25 4.08 -22.19
C ASP A 266 4.33 3.22 -21.51
N VAL A 267 3.98 2.49 -20.44
CA VAL A 267 4.87 1.49 -19.82
C VAL A 267 5.37 0.52 -20.89
N MET A 268 4.45 -0.11 -21.62
CA MET A 268 4.80 -1.12 -22.60
C MET A 268 5.53 -0.54 -23.81
N THR A 269 5.31 0.72 -24.19
CA THR A 269 6.02 1.35 -25.31
C THR A 269 7.46 1.68 -24.92
N ALA A 270 7.65 2.34 -23.77
CA ALA A 270 8.95 2.79 -23.30
C ALA A 270 9.83 1.64 -22.77
N ALA A 271 9.24 0.57 -22.24
CA ALA A 271 10.00 -0.53 -21.68
C ALA A 271 10.77 -1.33 -22.74
N ASP A 272 12.05 -1.55 -22.47
CA ASP A 272 12.88 -2.49 -23.21
C ASP A 272 12.82 -3.90 -22.59
N PHE A 273 13.58 -4.82 -23.16
CA PHE A 273 13.65 -6.19 -22.67
C PHE A 273 14.19 -6.28 -21.23
N HIS A 274 15.21 -5.49 -20.89
CA HIS A 274 15.85 -5.55 -19.58
C HIS A 274 14.91 -5.05 -18.48
N PHE A 275 14.23 -3.94 -18.72
CA PHE A 275 13.22 -3.39 -17.83
C PHE A 275 12.11 -4.40 -17.53
N LEU A 276 11.55 -5.02 -18.57
CA LEU A 276 10.48 -6.01 -18.39
C LEU A 276 10.96 -7.31 -17.75
N GLN A 277 12.23 -7.70 -17.93
CA GLN A 277 12.79 -8.82 -17.17
C GLN A 277 12.92 -8.49 -15.67
N GLN A 278 13.40 -7.30 -15.35
CA GLN A 278 13.63 -6.88 -13.96
C GLN A 278 12.31 -6.66 -13.20
N HIS A 279 11.28 -6.15 -13.86
CA HIS A 279 10.00 -5.76 -13.24
C HIS A 279 8.81 -6.59 -13.73
N ARG A 280 9.07 -7.80 -14.26
CA ARG A 280 8.08 -8.66 -14.91
C ARG A 280 6.81 -8.86 -14.09
N GLU A 281 6.98 -9.22 -12.82
CA GLU A 281 5.86 -9.58 -11.95
C GLU A 281 4.97 -8.38 -11.65
N PHE A 282 5.58 -7.23 -11.33
CA PHE A 282 4.85 -6.01 -11.04
C PHE A 282 4.13 -5.46 -12.28
N VAL A 283 4.82 -5.35 -13.42
CA VAL A 283 4.20 -4.91 -14.69
C VAL A 283 3.11 -5.91 -15.10
N GLY A 284 3.35 -7.20 -14.92
CA GLY A 284 2.36 -8.25 -15.15
C GLY A 284 1.11 -8.08 -14.28
N LYS A 285 1.27 -7.79 -12.99
CA LYS A 285 0.15 -7.49 -12.07
C LYS A 285 -0.68 -6.30 -12.55
N LEU A 286 -0.03 -5.23 -13.01
CA LEU A 286 -0.73 -4.08 -13.59
C LEU A 286 -1.46 -4.46 -14.88
N LEU A 287 -0.83 -5.22 -15.78
CA LEU A 287 -1.47 -5.68 -17.03
C LEU A 287 -2.70 -6.55 -16.75
N SER A 288 -2.65 -7.43 -15.76
CA SER A 288 -3.79 -8.26 -15.37
C SER A 288 -5.01 -7.43 -14.97
N TYR A 289 -4.82 -6.20 -14.46
CA TYR A 289 -5.93 -5.31 -14.09
C TYR A 289 -6.77 -4.89 -15.29
N ILE A 290 -6.19 -4.82 -16.50
CA ILE A 290 -6.89 -4.44 -17.74
C ILE A 290 -8.10 -5.36 -18.01
N MET A 291 -8.04 -6.61 -17.56
CA MET A 291 -9.13 -7.58 -17.75
C MET A 291 -10.42 -7.21 -17.01
N PHE A 292 -10.33 -6.30 -16.04
CA PHE A 292 -11.47 -5.76 -15.30
C PHE A 292 -11.92 -4.41 -15.88
N LEU A 293 -12.12 -4.32 -17.20
CA LEU A 293 -12.49 -3.07 -17.91
C LEU A 293 -13.71 -2.35 -17.32
N GLU A 294 -14.63 -3.07 -16.66
CA GLU A 294 -15.78 -2.47 -15.99
C GLU A 294 -15.38 -1.59 -14.78
N ALA A 295 -14.27 -1.91 -14.12
CA ALA A 295 -13.70 -1.09 -13.05
C ALA A 295 -12.87 0.07 -13.59
N VAL A 296 -12.36 -0.04 -14.81
CA VAL A 296 -11.45 0.93 -15.43
C VAL A 296 -12.24 2.11 -16.02
N ARG A 297 -11.96 3.34 -15.58
CA ARG A 297 -12.69 4.56 -15.94
C ARG A 297 -11.95 5.36 -17.00
N VAL A 298 -12.05 4.89 -18.25
CA VAL A 298 -11.34 5.49 -19.39
C VAL A 298 -12.30 6.08 -20.43
N PRO A 299 -11.95 7.19 -21.12
CA PRO A 299 -12.82 7.82 -22.10
C PRO A 299 -13.14 6.93 -23.32
N SER A 300 -12.19 6.07 -23.72
CA SER A 300 -12.36 5.13 -24.84
C SER A 300 -11.59 3.83 -24.61
N HIS A 301 -12.16 2.89 -23.85
CA HIS A 301 -11.56 1.58 -23.54
C HIS A 301 -10.97 0.89 -24.76
N VAL A 302 -11.73 0.90 -25.87
CA VAL A 302 -11.38 0.13 -27.06
C VAL A 302 -10.17 0.72 -27.79
N LEU A 303 -10.13 2.04 -27.99
CA LEU A 303 -9.02 2.69 -28.70
C LEU A 303 -7.71 2.60 -27.92
N CYS A 304 -7.75 2.84 -26.61
CA CYS A 304 -6.57 2.71 -25.76
C CYS A 304 -6.04 1.28 -25.76
N PHE A 305 -6.92 0.29 -25.66
CA PHE A 305 -6.51 -1.12 -25.67
C PHE A 305 -5.94 -1.56 -27.02
N GLU A 306 -6.56 -1.14 -28.13
CA GLU A 306 -6.02 -1.40 -29.47
C GLU A 306 -4.63 -0.78 -29.67
N SER A 307 -4.41 0.44 -29.17
CA SER A 307 -3.11 1.10 -29.20
C SER A 307 -2.05 0.31 -28.42
N LEU A 308 -2.39 -0.15 -27.21
CA LEU A 308 -1.52 -1.03 -26.41
C LEU A 308 -1.14 -2.31 -27.18
N LEU A 309 -2.12 -3.00 -27.77
CA LEU A 309 -1.86 -4.21 -28.56
C LEU A 309 -0.99 -3.92 -29.78
N ALA A 310 -1.25 -2.82 -30.49
CA ALA A 310 -0.48 -2.42 -31.67
C ALA A 310 0.98 -2.12 -31.31
N GLY A 311 1.23 -1.41 -30.19
CA GLY A 311 2.58 -1.11 -29.71
C GLY A 311 3.38 -2.35 -29.26
N CYS A 312 2.70 -3.43 -28.88
CA CYS A 312 3.33 -4.69 -28.48
C CYS A 312 3.50 -5.68 -29.65
N LYS A 313 2.70 -5.56 -30.71
CA LYS A 313 2.66 -6.53 -31.80
C LYS A 313 4.00 -6.60 -32.55
N GLY A 314 4.49 -7.80 -32.79
CA GLY A 314 5.77 -8.07 -33.44
C GLY A 314 6.98 -8.05 -32.49
N LEU A 315 6.81 -7.62 -31.24
CA LEU A 315 7.86 -7.61 -30.22
C LEU A 315 7.68 -8.80 -29.27
N ARG A 316 8.31 -9.93 -29.61
CA ARG A 316 8.11 -11.24 -28.95
C ARG A 316 8.01 -11.19 -27.42
N PHE A 317 8.90 -10.45 -26.76
CA PHE A 317 8.93 -10.38 -25.28
C PHE A 317 7.75 -9.58 -24.69
N LYS A 318 7.26 -8.53 -25.37
CA LYS A 318 6.05 -7.79 -24.97
C LYS A 318 4.80 -8.63 -25.24
N GLU A 319 4.78 -9.34 -26.36
CA GLU A 319 3.67 -10.25 -26.68
C GLU A 319 3.56 -11.38 -25.69
N GLU A 320 4.68 -11.98 -25.29
CA GLU A 320 4.72 -13.03 -24.27
C GLU A 320 4.12 -12.53 -22.95
N LEU A 321 4.46 -11.30 -22.54
CA LEU A 321 3.93 -10.71 -21.31
C LEU A 321 2.41 -10.52 -21.37
N LEU A 322 1.87 -9.97 -22.47
CA LEU A 322 0.42 -9.85 -22.65
C LEU A 322 -0.28 -11.22 -22.65
N ARG A 323 0.31 -12.23 -23.31
CA ARG A 323 -0.19 -13.62 -23.32
C ARG A 323 -0.21 -14.27 -21.95
N GLN A 324 0.67 -13.87 -21.04
CA GLN A 324 0.78 -14.44 -19.70
C GLN A 324 -0.05 -13.72 -18.65
N TYR A 325 -0.28 -12.42 -18.79
CA TYR A 325 -0.93 -11.63 -17.74
C TYR A 325 -2.32 -11.11 -18.13
N VAL A 326 -2.59 -10.87 -19.41
CA VAL A 326 -3.88 -10.35 -19.87
C VAL A 326 -4.79 -11.51 -20.29
N PHE A 327 -4.39 -12.25 -21.33
CA PHE A 327 -5.28 -13.21 -21.98
C PHE A 327 -5.68 -14.47 -21.18
N PRO A 328 -4.93 -14.95 -20.16
CA PRO A 328 -5.37 -16.10 -19.38
C PRO A 328 -6.71 -15.89 -18.66
N TYR A 329 -7.01 -14.65 -18.27
CA TYR A 329 -8.25 -14.29 -17.56
C TYR A 329 -9.40 -13.90 -18.49
N LEU A 330 -9.17 -13.86 -19.81
CA LEU A 330 -10.18 -13.43 -20.77
C LEU A 330 -11.44 -14.30 -20.72
N HIS A 331 -11.31 -15.60 -20.49
CA HIS A 331 -12.46 -16.51 -20.46
C HIS A 331 -13.43 -16.23 -19.30
N GLU A 332 -12.94 -15.75 -18.16
CA GLU A 332 -13.78 -15.43 -17.00
C GLU A 332 -14.50 -14.08 -17.18
N SER A 333 -13.84 -13.14 -17.86
CA SER A 333 -14.32 -11.76 -18.05
C SER A 333 -14.79 -11.47 -19.48
N PHE A 334 -15.00 -12.49 -20.32
CA PHE A 334 -15.17 -12.29 -21.77
C PHE A 334 -16.38 -11.43 -22.11
N ILE A 335 -17.54 -11.67 -21.47
CA ILE A 335 -18.76 -10.91 -21.75
C ILE A 335 -18.58 -9.44 -21.38
N SER A 336 -18.09 -9.15 -20.18
CA SER A 336 -17.89 -7.78 -19.68
C SER A 336 -16.86 -7.06 -20.55
N PHE A 337 -15.75 -7.72 -20.86
CA PHE A 337 -14.69 -7.21 -21.72
C PHE A 337 -15.19 -6.92 -23.16
N CYS A 338 -15.77 -7.89 -23.84
CA CYS A 338 -16.18 -7.75 -25.24
C CYS A 338 -17.36 -6.80 -25.44
N ARG A 339 -18.19 -6.55 -24.41
CA ARG A 339 -19.31 -5.60 -24.51
C ARG A 339 -18.88 -4.23 -25.02
N TYR A 340 -17.71 -3.74 -24.62
CA TYR A 340 -17.17 -2.44 -25.06
C TYR A 340 -16.84 -2.42 -26.55
N PHE A 341 -16.22 -3.49 -27.05
CA PHE A 341 -15.87 -3.67 -28.46
C PHE A 341 -17.12 -3.82 -29.33
N LEU A 342 -18.11 -4.59 -28.87
CA LEU A 342 -19.38 -4.79 -29.56
C LEU A 342 -20.18 -3.50 -29.67
N ARG A 343 -20.28 -2.70 -28.59
CA ARG A 343 -20.91 -1.37 -28.62
C ARG A 343 -20.27 -0.44 -29.64
N SER A 344 -18.95 -0.55 -29.80
CA SER A 344 -18.15 0.26 -30.73
C SER A 344 -18.07 -0.36 -32.14
N LYS A 345 -18.75 -1.50 -32.39
CA LYS A 345 -18.71 -2.27 -33.66
C LYS A 345 -17.28 -2.66 -34.10
N ARG A 346 -16.38 -2.89 -33.15
CA ARG A 346 -14.96 -3.24 -33.40
C ARG A 346 -14.78 -4.76 -33.52
N TYR A 347 -15.49 -5.36 -34.49
CA TYR A 347 -15.49 -6.83 -34.69
C TYR A 347 -14.12 -7.36 -35.12
N GLU A 348 -13.38 -6.60 -35.93
CA GLU A 348 -12.00 -6.93 -36.32
C GLU A 348 -11.08 -7.08 -35.12
N SER A 349 -11.20 -6.17 -34.15
CA SER A 349 -10.38 -6.20 -32.94
C SER A 349 -10.68 -7.41 -32.07
N ILE A 350 -11.95 -7.79 -31.95
CA ILE A 350 -12.35 -9.04 -31.27
C ILE A 350 -11.76 -10.25 -31.99
N HIS A 351 -11.88 -10.30 -33.32
CA HIS A 351 -11.30 -11.37 -34.12
C HIS A 351 -9.77 -11.45 -33.94
N HIS A 352 -9.07 -10.32 -33.99
CA HIS A 352 -7.62 -10.27 -33.78
C HIS A 352 -7.22 -10.73 -32.37
N ILE A 353 -7.96 -10.35 -31.33
CA ILE A 353 -7.76 -10.85 -29.96
C ILE A 353 -7.87 -12.38 -29.93
N LEU A 354 -8.96 -12.93 -30.46
CA LEU A 354 -9.23 -14.37 -30.40
C LEU A 354 -8.24 -15.24 -31.19
N PHE A 355 -7.74 -14.75 -32.33
CA PHE A 355 -6.94 -15.57 -33.25
C PHE A 355 -5.44 -15.27 -33.22
N TYR A 356 -5.04 -14.06 -32.81
CA TYR A 356 -3.63 -13.71 -32.71
C TYR A 356 -3.12 -13.83 -31.27
N TRP A 357 -3.90 -13.33 -30.31
CA TRP A 357 -3.45 -13.15 -28.94
C TRP A 357 -3.79 -14.32 -28.02
N CYS A 358 -4.97 -14.91 -28.18
CA CYS A 358 -5.35 -16.11 -27.46
C CYS A 358 -4.66 -17.36 -28.02
N THR A 359 -4.42 -18.34 -27.16
CA THR A 359 -4.04 -19.69 -27.58
C THR A 359 -5.26 -20.43 -28.15
N ASP A 360 -5.02 -21.49 -28.94
CA ASP A 360 -6.11 -22.34 -29.44
C ASP A 360 -6.95 -22.92 -28.30
N GLU A 361 -6.33 -23.30 -27.18
CA GLU A 361 -7.02 -23.80 -26.00
C GLU A 361 -7.93 -22.73 -25.37
N GLN A 362 -7.43 -21.50 -25.23
CA GLN A 362 -8.22 -20.37 -24.71
C GLN A 362 -9.42 -20.07 -25.63
N ARG A 363 -9.22 -20.08 -26.95
CA ARG A 363 -10.29 -19.87 -27.93
C ARG A 363 -11.34 -20.99 -27.88
N LEU A 364 -10.91 -22.25 -27.88
CA LEU A 364 -11.82 -23.41 -27.80
C LEU A 364 -12.66 -23.37 -26.51
N ARG A 365 -12.05 -22.97 -25.40
CA ARG A 365 -12.76 -22.78 -24.13
C ARG A 365 -13.83 -21.69 -24.24
N LEU A 366 -13.51 -20.56 -24.87
CA LEU A 366 -14.46 -19.48 -25.13
C LEU A 366 -15.61 -19.94 -26.04
N GLU A 367 -15.33 -20.70 -27.10
CA GLU A 367 -16.34 -21.24 -28.01
C GLU A 367 -17.26 -22.26 -27.35
N GLY A 368 -16.73 -23.03 -26.37
CA GLY A 368 -17.54 -23.92 -25.54
C GLY A 368 -18.47 -23.18 -24.56
N MET A 369 -18.12 -21.95 -24.16
CA MET A 369 -18.89 -21.14 -23.21
C MET A 369 -19.82 -20.13 -23.89
N TYR A 370 -19.48 -19.64 -25.08
CA TYR A 370 -20.15 -18.54 -25.75
C TYR A 370 -20.35 -18.83 -27.24
N ASN A 371 -21.52 -18.44 -27.79
CA ASN A 371 -21.76 -18.54 -29.23
C ASN A 371 -21.08 -17.37 -29.98
N LEU A 372 -19.86 -17.61 -30.48
CA LEU A 372 -19.07 -16.60 -31.20
C LEU A 372 -19.47 -16.43 -32.67
N SER A 373 -20.38 -17.25 -33.19
CA SER A 373 -20.77 -17.25 -34.62
C SER A 373 -21.23 -15.88 -35.12
N ALA A 374 -21.99 -15.15 -34.29
CA ALA A 374 -22.47 -13.80 -34.65
C ALA A 374 -21.34 -12.76 -34.75
N VAL A 375 -20.27 -12.90 -33.94
CA VAL A 375 -19.10 -12.03 -34.02
C VAL A 375 -18.31 -12.32 -35.31
N TYR A 376 -18.13 -13.59 -35.63
CA TYR A 376 -17.44 -14.02 -36.85
C TYR A 376 -18.17 -13.59 -38.12
N GLU A 377 -19.50 -13.76 -38.17
CA GLU A 377 -20.33 -13.31 -39.28
C GLU A 377 -20.22 -11.80 -39.49
N LYS A 378 -20.33 -11.01 -38.41
CA LYS A 378 -20.19 -9.55 -38.47
C LYS A 378 -18.79 -9.10 -38.87
N TYR A 379 -17.75 -9.83 -38.50
CA TYR A 379 -16.39 -9.53 -38.97
C TYR A 379 -16.25 -9.76 -40.48
N VAL A 380 -16.77 -10.89 -41.00
CA VAL A 380 -16.66 -11.25 -42.43
C VAL A 380 -17.49 -10.32 -43.32
N CYS A 381 -18.66 -9.88 -42.85
CA CYS A 381 -19.56 -9.02 -43.63
C CYS A 381 -19.18 -7.54 -43.64
N GLY A 382 -18.22 -7.11 -42.80
CA GLY A 382 -17.97 -5.69 -42.50
C GLY A 382 -19.13 -5.03 -41.74
#